data_AF-A0A1V9XBJ7-F1
#
_entry.id   AF-A0A1V9XBJ7-F1
#
_cell.length_a   1.000
_cell.length_b   1.000
_cell.length_c   1.000
_cell.angle_alpha   90.00
_cell.angle_beta   90.00
_cell.angle_gamma   90.00
#
_symmetry.space_group_name_H-M   'P 1'
#
loop_
_entity.id
_entity.type
_entity.pdbx_description
1 polymer ?
#
loop_
_entity_poly.entity_id
_entity_poly.type
_entity_poly.pdbx_seq_one_letter_code
_entity_poly.pdbx_strand_id
1 'polypeptide(L)'
;MNRLQMHTKKVSTTFKLMERSLYSARYCFVQNYINTNMMTDCERTICNEWLEFICATQDVGVDLFVYLRTDPEIALERIRKRSRREEADIPLEYLQALHVLHDDWLRGTSQFKLHAPVVELDANKSAEEVRIDFKGYVMEHMSQMCYLVEDEVLR
;
A
#
# COMPACT_ATOMS: atom_id res chain seq x y z
N MET A 1 14.43 8.15 -3.47
CA MET A 1 14.55 6.69 -3.22
C MET A 1 13.32 6.02 -3.81
N ASN A 2 13.48 5.02 -4.68
CA ASN A 2 12.34 4.37 -5.34
C ASN A 2 11.73 3.26 -4.45
N ARG A 3 10.56 2.71 -4.84
CA ARG A 3 9.84 1.71 -4.02
C ARG A 3 10.63 0.41 -3.82
N LEU A 4 11.39 -0.03 -4.82
CA LEU A 4 12.24 -1.21 -4.69
C LEU A 4 13.33 -0.99 -3.64
N GLN A 5 14.00 0.16 -3.67
CA GLN A 5 15.00 0.50 -2.67
C GLN A 5 14.40 0.53 -1.27
N MET A 6 13.14 0.99 -1.09
CA MET A 6 12.49 0.96 0.22
C MET A 6 12.30 -0.47 0.75
N HIS A 7 11.90 -1.38 -0.14
CA HIS A 7 11.76 -2.81 0.17
C HIS A 7 13.10 -3.46 0.53
N THR A 8 14.17 -3.19 -0.22
CA THR A 8 15.47 -3.83 0.00
C THR A 8 16.36 -3.13 1.01
N LYS A 9 15.99 -1.91 1.47
CA LYS A 9 16.77 -1.19 2.49
C LYS A 9 16.76 -1.96 3.80
N LYS A 10 17.95 -2.35 4.23
CA LYS A 10 18.19 -2.93 5.56
C LYS A 10 18.02 -1.86 6.64
N VAL A 11 17.39 -2.25 7.73
CA VAL A 11 17.21 -1.42 8.94
C VAL A 11 17.73 -2.20 10.14
N SER A 12 18.18 -1.50 11.17
CA SER A 12 18.61 -2.11 12.43
C SER A 12 17.46 -2.32 13.43
N THR A 13 16.26 -1.83 13.10
CA THR A 13 15.06 -1.99 13.91
C THR A 13 14.37 -3.31 13.59
N THR A 14 13.66 -3.86 14.58
CA THR A 14 12.89 -5.11 14.44
C THR A 14 11.81 -5.03 13.35
N PHE A 15 11.25 -3.84 13.10
CA PHE A 15 10.25 -3.63 12.07
C PHE A 15 10.65 -2.46 11.17
N LYS A 16 10.17 -2.50 9.92
CA LYS A 16 10.31 -1.44 8.93
C LYS A 16 8.93 -1.01 8.44
N LEU A 17 8.53 0.21 8.76
CA LEU A 17 7.34 0.81 8.19
C LEU A 17 7.67 1.49 6.85
N MET A 18 6.87 1.21 5.82
CA MET A 18 7.03 1.78 4.49
C MET A 18 5.76 2.50 4.06
N GLU A 19 5.90 3.66 3.42
CA GLU A 19 4.78 4.28 2.72
C GLU A 19 4.54 3.54 1.40
N ARG A 20 3.38 2.86 1.30
CA ARG A 20 2.98 2.02 0.16
C ARG A 20 3.92 0.83 -0.08
N SER A 21 3.65 0.07 -1.14
CA SER A 21 4.42 -1.10 -1.55
C SER A 21 4.58 -1.16 -3.07
N LEU A 22 5.38 -2.11 -3.57
CA LEU A 22 5.40 -2.44 -5.00
C LEU A 22 4.03 -2.94 -5.49
N TYR A 23 3.33 -3.69 -4.63
CA TYR A 23 2.00 -4.23 -4.91
C TYR A 23 0.97 -3.12 -5.14
N SER A 24 0.90 -2.10 -4.27
CA SER A 24 -0.06 -1.00 -4.47
C SER A 24 0.24 -0.19 -5.74
N ALA A 25 1.52 -0.07 -6.12
CA ALA A 25 1.91 0.55 -7.38
C ALA A 25 1.32 -0.19 -8.58
N ARG A 26 1.41 -1.53 -8.59
CA ARG A 26 0.93 -2.34 -9.70
C ARG A 26 -0.59 -2.54 -9.66
N TYR A 27 -1.14 -2.95 -8.53
CA TYR A 27 -2.54 -3.39 -8.41
C TYR A 27 -3.54 -2.24 -8.34
N CYS A 28 -3.11 -1.06 -7.90
CA CYS A 28 -3.98 0.12 -7.85
C CYS A 28 -3.60 1.13 -8.95
N PHE A 29 -2.38 1.67 -8.94
CA PHE A 29 -2.06 2.79 -9.86
C PHE A 29 -1.94 2.34 -11.31
N VAL A 30 -1.10 1.33 -11.60
CA VAL A 30 -0.99 0.77 -12.96
C VAL A 30 -2.32 0.20 -13.42
N GLN A 31 -3.07 -0.45 -12.52
CA GLN A 31 -4.40 -0.95 -12.87
C GLN A 31 -5.38 0.17 -13.23
N ASN A 32 -5.32 1.31 -12.54
CA ASN A 32 -6.13 2.46 -12.90
C ASN A 32 -5.79 2.98 -14.30
N TYR A 33 -4.49 3.10 -14.65
CA TYR A 33 -4.07 3.49 -15.99
C TYR A 33 -4.56 2.53 -17.08
N ILE A 34 -4.58 1.23 -16.79
CA ILE A 34 -5.15 0.22 -17.70
C ILE A 34 -6.66 0.45 -17.85
N ASN A 35 -7.38 0.63 -16.74
CA ASN A 35 -8.84 0.83 -16.77
C ASN A 35 -9.25 2.13 -17.49
N THR A 36 -8.39 3.15 -17.50
CA THR A 36 -8.64 4.43 -18.19
C THR A 36 -8.09 4.45 -19.62
N ASN A 37 -7.67 3.32 -20.18
CA ASN A 37 -7.04 3.21 -21.51
C ASN A 37 -5.83 4.15 -21.71
N MET A 38 -5.14 4.49 -20.61
CA MET A 38 -3.94 5.31 -20.62
C MET A 38 -2.65 4.49 -20.74
N MET A 39 -2.77 3.16 -20.79
CA MET A 39 -1.66 2.22 -20.93
C MET A 39 -2.00 1.16 -21.96
N THR A 40 -1.06 0.90 -22.86
CA THR A 40 -1.18 -0.15 -23.89
C THR A 40 -0.97 -1.54 -23.30
N ASP A 41 -1.42 -2.58 -24.02
CA ASP A 41 -1.20 -3.97 -23.60
C ASP A 41 0.30 -4.33 -23.49
N CYS A 42 1.14 -3.73 -24.34
CA CYS A 42 2.59 -3.92 -24.28
C CYS A 42 3.16 -3.34 -22.97
N GLU A 43 2.83 -2.09 -22.63
CA GLU A 43 3.28 -1.45 -21.40
C GLU A 43 2.78 -2.18 -20.15
N ARG A 44 1.52 -2.65 -20.17
CA ARG A 44 0.96 -3.49 -19.11
C ARG A 44 1.77 -4.78 -18.92
N THR A 45 2.11 -5.45 -20.02
CA THR A 45 2.87 -6.71 -20.00
C THR A 45 4.26 -6.48 -19.41
N ILE A 46 4.95 -5.43 -19.85
CA ILE A 46 6.25 -5.04 -19.31
C ILE A 46 6.13 -4.79 -17.80
N CYS A 47 5.15 -4.03 -17.33
CA CYS A 47 4.98 -3.79 -15.89
C CYS A 47 4.70 -5.07 -15.07
N ASN A 48 4.00 -6.05 -15.64
CA ASN A 48 3.77 -7.34 -15.00
C ASN A 48 5.07 -8.13 -14.87
N GLU A 49 5.77 -8.33 -15.99
CA GLU A 49 7.02 -9.10 -16.03
C GLU A 49 8.08 -8.49 -15.11
N TRP A 50 8.16 -7.15 -15.07
CA TRP A 50 9.06 -6.46 -14.15
C TRP A 50 8.71 -6.71 -12.69
N LEU A 51 7.41 -6.70 -12.32
CA LEU A 51 7.02 -7.01 -10.95
C LEU A 51 7.34 -8.46 -10.59
N GLU A 52 7.02 -9.40 -11.48
CA GLU A 52 7.30 -10.83 -11.28
C GLU A 52 8.80 -11.08 -11.13
N PHE A 53 9.62 -10.50 -12.00
CA PHE A 53 11.08 -10.58 -11.91
C PHE A 53 11.62 -10.02 -10.58
N ILE A 54 11.12 -8.86 -10.14
CA ILE A 54 11.52 -8.27 -8.86
C ILE A 54 11.12 -9.18 -7.70
N CYS A 55 9.88 -9.66 -7.68
CA CYS A 55 9.40 -10.58 -6.63
C CYS A 55 10.18 -11.90 -6.60
N ALA A 56 10.69 -12.37 -7.75
CA ALA A 56 11.48 -13.59 -7.82
C ALA A 56 12.96 -13.40 -7.45
N THR A 57 13.51 -12.20 -7.60
CA THR A 57 14.96 -11.95 -7.45
C THR A 57 15.34 -11.10 -6.25
N GLN A 58 14.40 -10.35 -5.68
CA GLN A 58 14.64 -9.41 -4.59
C GLN A 58 13.76 -9.76 -3.39
N ASP A 59 14.27 -9.48 -2.19
CA ASP A 59 13.49 -9.56 -0.97
C ASP A 59 12.54 -8.35 -0.88
N VAL A 60 11.31 -8.58 -1.34
CA VAL A 60 10.20 -7.62 -1.35
C VAL A 60 8.97 -8.17 -0.62
N GLY A 61 9.22 -9.09 0.32
CA GLY A 61 8.21 -9.64 1.20
C GLY A 61 7.52 -8.54 2.02
N VAL A 62 6.26 -8.78 2.37
CA VAL A 62 5.50 -7.90 3.26
C VAL A 62 4.79 -8.79 4.26
N ASP A 63 4.97 -8.51 5.55
CA ASP A 63 4.38 -9.29 6.64
C ASP A 63 3.00 -8.76 7.06
N LEU A 64 2.74 -7.48 6.82
CA LEU A 64 1.49 -6.82 7.20
C LEU A 64 1.21 -5.62 6.30
N PHE A 65 -0.03 -5.52 5.81
CA PHE A 65 -0.54 -4.30 5.20
C PHE A 65 -1.34 -3.48 6.22
N VAL A 66 -1.02 -2.20 6.33
CA VAL A 66 -1.81 -1.24 7.10
C VAL A 66 -2.62 -0.41 6.11
N TYR A 67 -3.93 -0.66 6.04
CA TYR A 67 -4.85 0.02 5.15
C TYR A 67 -5.50 1.21 5.86
N LEU A 68 -5.02 2.41 5.56
CA LEU A 68 -5.64 3.66 5.99
C LEU A 68 -6.81 3.99 5.06
N ARG A 69 -8.00 3.48 5.40
CA ARG A 69 -9.20 3.67 4.59
C ARG A 69 -9.82 5.03 4.86
N THR A 70 -10.03 5.83 3.82
CA THR A 70 -10.70 7.14 3.92
C THR A 70 -11.60 7.34 2.70
N ASP A 71 -12.66 8.12 2.88
CA ASP A 71 -13.58 8.46 1.80
C ASP A 71 -12.91 9.41 0.78
N PRO A 72 -13.18 9.24 -0.53
CA PRO A 72 -12.57 10.05 -1.59
C PRO A 72 -12.74 11.56 -1.41
N GLU A 73 -13.88 11.99 -0.89
CA GLU A 73 -14.21 13.40 -0.65
C GLU A 73 -13.30 14.00 0.43
N ILE A 74 -13.11 13.28 1.54
CA ILE A 74 -12.20 13.67 2.63
C ILE A 74 -10.74 13.67 2.14
N ALA A 75 -10.35 12.68 1.32
CA ALA A 75 -9.04 12.66 0.70
C ALA A 75 -8.79 13.89 -0.18
N LEU A 76 -9.78 14.28 -0.99
CA LEU A 76 -9.69 15.46 -1.86
C LEU A 76 -9.55 16.75 -1.05
N GLU A 77 -10.31 16.91 0.03
CA GLU A 77 -10.18 18.04 0.94
C GLU A 77 -8.78 18.13 1.55
N ARG A 78 -8.20 17.00 1.95
CA ARG A 78 -6.84 16.92 2.50
C ARG A 78 -5.77 17.25 1.46
N ILE A 79 -5.95 16.81 0.21
CA ILE A 79 -5.07 17.16 -0.91
C ILE A 79 -5.11 18.67 -1.15
N ARG A 80 -6.31 19.25 -1.25
CA ARG A 80 -6.51 20.70 -1.42
C ARG A 80 -5.88 21.49 -0.28
N LYS A 81 -6.01 21.04 0.97
CA LYS A 81 -5.39 21.68 2.14
C LYS A 81 -3.86 21.61 2.12
N ARG A 82 -3.28 20.56 1.52
CA ARG A 82 -1.83 20.38 1.39
C ARG A 82 -1.22 21.31 0.32
N SER A 83 -2.03 21.77 -0.63
CA SER A 83 -1.68 22.78 -1.63
C SER A 83 -0.42 22.47 -2.45
N ARG A 84 -0.23 21.20 -2.82
CA ARG A 84 0.82 20.82 -3.78
C ARG A 84 0.38 21.21 -5.19
N ARG A 85 1.26 21.90 -5.92
CA ARG A 85 0.95 22.42 -7.26
C ARG A 85 0.61 21.30 -8.25
N GLU A 86 1.29 20.17 -8.13
CA GLU A 86 1.10 18.99 -9.00
C GLU A 86 -0.20 18.23 -8.70
N GLU A 87 -0.81 18.45 -7.54
CA GLU A 87 -2.03 17.76 -7.09
C GLU A 87 -3.28 18.66 -7.19
N ALA A 88 -3.14 19.90 -7.70
CA ALA A 88 -4.21 20.90 -7.68
C ALA A 88 -5.44 20.53 -8.54
N ASP A 89 -5.19 19.86 -9.66
CA ASP A 89 -6.22 19.52 -10.66
C ASP A 89 -6.66 18.05 -10.61
N ILE A 90 -6.41 17.34 -9.49
CA ILE A 90 -6.84 15.95 -9.35
C ILE A 90 -8.38 15.89 -9.26
N PRO A 91 -9.06 15.22 -10.20
CA PRO A 91 -10.51 15.09 -10.17
C PRO A 91 -10.96 14.10 -9.09
N LEU A 92 -12.17 14.30 -8.55
CA LEU A 92 -12.73 13.42 -7.52
C LEU A 92 -12.91 11.99 -8.05
N GLU A 93 -13.29 11.86 -9.32
CA GLU A 93 -13.51 10.60 -10.02
C GLU A 93 -12.24 9.73 -10.04
N TYR A 94 -11.07 10.36 -10.14
CA TYR A 94 -9.79 9.65 -10.06
C TYR A 94 -9.55 9.08 -8.66
N LEU A 95 -9.88 9.83 -7.61
CA LEU A 95 -9.77 9.35 -6.23
C LEU A 95 -10.78 8.25 -5.93
N GLN A 96 -12.01 8.35 -6.47
CA GLN A 96 -13.03 7.31 -6.37
C GLN A 96 -12.58 6.01 -7.06
N ALA A 97 -12.02 6.10 -8.27
CA ALA A 97 -11.49 4.94 -8.97
C ALA A 97 -10.35 4.26 -8.20
N LEU A 98 -9.40 5.04 -7.66
CA LEU A 98 -8.35 4.52 -6.81
C LEU A 98 -8.89 3.92 -5.51
N HIS A 99 -9.90 4.54 -4.89
CA HIS A 99 -10.52 4.03 -3.67
C HIS A 99 -11.09 2.63 -3.90
N VAL A 100 -11.87 2.43 -4.96
CA VAL A 100 -12.43 1.11 -5.33
C VAL A 100 -11.32 0.07 -5.52
N LEU A 101 -10.24 0.41 -6.24
CA LEU A 101 -9.13 -0.52 -6.46
C LEU A 101 -8.42 -0.91 -5.15
N HIS A 102 -8.26 0.02 -4.20
CA HIS A 102 -7.68 -0.28 -2.90
C HIS A 102 -8.63 -1.10 -2.02
N ASP A 103 -9.91 -0.73 -1.96
CA ASP A 103 -10.94 -1.46 -1.20
C ASP A 103 -11.02 -2.90 -1.72
N ASP A 104 -11.10 -3.09 -3.03
CA ASP A 104 -11.21 -4.42 -3.62
C ASP A 104 -9.98 -5.28 -3.35
N TRP A 105 -8.79 -4.70 -3.47
CA TRP A 105 -7.56 -5.45 -3.26
C TRP A 105 -7.35 -5.80 -1.78
N LEU A 106 -7.46 -4.83 -0.89
CA LEU A 106 -7.12 -4.98 0.53
C LEU A 106 -8.22 -5.69 1.33
N ARG A 107 -9.47 -5.74 0.83
CA ARG A 107 -10.54 -6.57 1.39
C ARG A 107 -10.66 -7.95 0.72
N GLY A 108 -9.79 -8.26 -0.24
CA GLY A 108 -9.70 -9.58 -0.86
C GLY A 108 -10.83 -9.90 -1.85
N THR A 109 -11.54 -8.89 -2.38
CA THR A 109 -12.57 -9.07 -3.41
C THR A 109 -12.00 -8.91 -4.84
N SER A 110 -10.76 -8.44 -4.98
CA SER A 110 -10.07 -8.33 -6.26
C SER A 110 -9.47 -9.66 -6.76
N GLN A 111 -9.08 -9.68 -8.04
CA GLN A 111 -8.29 -10.77 -8.63
C GLN A 111 -6.82 -10.80 -8.19
N PHE A 112 -6.33 -9.78 -7.50
CA PHE A 112 -4.92 -9.69 -7.12
C PHE A 112 -4.63 -10.45 -5.84
N LYS A 113 -3.47 -11.10 -5.79
CA LYS A 113 -3.02 -11.84 -4.62
C LYS A 113 -2.84 -10.88 -3.44
N LEU A 114 -3.41 -11.27 -2.30
CA LEU A 114 -3.11 -10.67 -1.02
C LEU A 114 -1.87 -11.37 -0.43
N HIS A 115 -0.76 -10.64 -0.33
CA HIS A 115 0.53 -11.21 0.08
C HIS A 115 0.72 -11.29 1.59
N ALA A 116 -0.09 -10.56 2.36
CA ALA A 116 0.01 -10.47 3.81
C ALA A 116 -1.36 -10.13 4.44
N PRO A 117 -1.57 -10.39 5.74
CA PRO A 117 -2.74 -9.90 6.47
C PRO A 117 -2.89 -8.38 6.35
N VAL A 118 -4.14 -7.90 6.46
CA VAL A 118 -4.49 -6.48 6.33
C VAL A 118 -5.12 -6.00 7.62
N VAL A 119 -4.67 -4.85 8.09
CA VAL A 119 -5.27 -4.08 9.19
C VAL A 119 -5.94 -2.86 8.58
N GLU A 120 -7.26 -2.84 8.61
CA GLU A 120 -8.03 -1.68 8.18
C GLU A 120 -8.17 -0.69 9.34
N LEU A 121 -7.77 0.55 9.10
CA LEU A 121 -7.92 1.66 10.03
C LEU A 121 -8.80 2.74 9.38
N ASP A 122 -9.78 3.23 10.14
CA ASP A 122 -10.62 4.34 9.72
C ASP A 122 -9.83 5.65 9.75
N ALA A 123 -9.35 6.05 8.57
CA ALA A 123 -8.61 7.28 8.36
C ALA A 123 -9.51 8.48 8.06
N ASN A 124 -10.83 8.39 8.18
CA ASN A 124 -11.69 9.58 8.18
C ASN A 124 -11.53 10.39 9.47
N LYS A 125 -11.17 9.71 10.56
CA LYS A 125 -10.81 10.32 11.86
C LYS A 125 -9.60 11.24 11.77
N SER A 126 -9.31 11.96 12.85
CA SER A 126 -8.10 12.78 12.97
C SER A 126 -6.83 11.91 12.96
N ALA A 127 -5.70 12.50 12.59
CA ALA A 127 -4.41 11.80 12.60
C ALA A 127 -4.00 11.29 14.00
N GLU A 128 -4.47 11.95 15.06
CA GLU A 128 -4.23 11.57 16.45
C GLU A 128 -5.01 10.32 16.82
N GLU A 129 -6.30 10.26 16.46
CA GLU A 129 -7.15 9.08 16.68
C GLU A 129 -6.63 7.87 15.90
N VAL A 130 -6.29 8.03 14.62
CA VAL A 130 -5.72 6.94 13.80
C VAL A 130 -4.41 6.44 14.40
N ARG A 131 -3.58 7.33 14.94
CA ARG A 131 -2.34 6.94 15.63
C ARG A 131 -2.63 6.14 16.90
N ILE A 132 -3.65 6.50 17.66
CA ILE A 132 -4.08 5.76 18.86
C ILE A 132 -4.59 4.37 18.46
N ASP A 133 -5.45 4.28 17.45
CA ASP A 133 -6.00 3.02 16.94
C ASP A 133 -4.88 2.08 16.47
N PHE A 134 -3.93 2.60 15.67
CA PHE A 134 -2.77 1.82 15.23
C PHE A 134 -1.88 1.38 16.39
N LYS A 135 -1.63 2.26 17.37
CA LYS A 135 -0.84 1.92 18.55
C LYS A 135 -1.51 0.82 19.38
N GLY A 136 -2.83 0.89 19.53
CA GLY A 136 -3.64 -0.14 20.20
C GLY A 136 -3.49 -1.49 19.51
N TYR A 137 -3.64 -1.51 18.18
CA TYR A 137 -3.44 -2.72 17.39
C TYR A 137 -2.04 -3.32 17.58
N VAL A 138 -0.99 -2.49 17.47
CA VAL A 138 0.40 -2.93 17.64
C VAL A 138 0.64 -3.49 19.05
N MET A 139 0.05 -2.89 20.09
CA MET A 139 0.17 -3.38 21.47
C MET A 139 -0.51 -4.73 21.68
N GLU A 140 -1.68 -4.94 21.08
CA GLU A 140 -2.43 -6.20 21.15
C GLU A 140 -1.73 -7.34 20.41
N HIS A 141 -1.12 -7.03 19.26
CA HIS A 141 -0.49 -8.02 18.38
C HIS A 141 1.03 -8.10 18.54
N MET A 142 1.60 -7.38 19.52
CA MET A 142 3.05 -7.25 19.71
C MET A 142 3.74 -8.60 19.89
N SER A 143 3.10 -9.52 20.60
CA SER A 143 3.60 -10.88 20.81
C SER A 143 3.69 -11.67 19.50
N GLN A 144 2.69 -11.56 18.63
CA GLN A 144 2.66 -12.23 17.33
C GLN A 144 3.63 -11.61 16.32
N MET A 145 3.86 -10.29 16.38
CA MET A 145 4.82 -9.61 15.51
C MET A 145 6.28 -9.92 15.88
N CYS A 146 6.57 -10.28 17.14
CA CYS A 146 7.90 -10.74 17.54
C CYS A 146 8.24 -12.16 17.07
N TYR A 147 7.25 -13.05 16.90
CA TYR A 147 7.49 -14.44 16.45
C TYR A 147 8.04 -14.53 15.01
N LEU A 148 7.77 -13.53 14.16
CA LEU A 148 8.33 -13.47 12.80
C LEU A 148 9.85 -13.24 12.79
N VAL A 149 10.45 -12.86 13.92
CA VAL A 149 11.89 -12.64 14.06
C VAL A 149 12.64 -13.92 14.45
N GLU A 150 11.97 -14.87 15.12
CA GLU A 150 12.61 -16.10 15.60
C GLU A 150 12.74 -17.18 14.51
N ASP A 151 11.87 -17.17 13.50
CA ASP A 151 11.93 -18.13 12.38
C ASP A 151 13.06 -17.87 11.36
N GLU A 152 13.70 -16.69 11.37
CA GLU A 152 14.92 -16.43 10.57
C GLU A 152 16.22 -16.92 11.22
N VAL A 153 16.19 -17.35 12.49
CA VAL A 153 17.40 -17.83 13.20
C VAL A 153 17.66 -19.33 12.98
N LEU A 154 16.76 -20.03 12.27
CA LEU A 154 16.84 -21.49 12.04
C LEU A 154 16.96 -21.91 10.56
N ARG A 155 17.44 -21.03 9.67
CA ARG A 155 17.84 -21.42 8.29
C ARG A 155 19.21 -20.90 7.89
#